data_AF-A0A081KAJ0-F1
#
_entry.id   AF-A0A081KAJ0-F1
#
_cell.length_a   1.000
_cell.length_b   1.000
_cell.length_c   1.000
_cell.angle_alpha   90.00
_cell.angle_beta   90.00
_cell.angle_gamma   90.00
#
_symmetry.space_group_name_H-M   'P 1'
#
loop_
_entity.id
_entity.type
_entity.pdbx_description
1 polymer ?
#
loop_
_entity_poly.entity_id
_entity_poly.type
_entity_poly.pdbx_seq_one_letter_code
_entity_poly.pdbx_strand_id
1 'polypeptide(L)'
;MTPSDLISEGSSLMLFGMGFVFLFLTLLVLVTSLMSKIIDRYFQEPVPSGAPAPNRTSINNQPVSSNDQGELVAAISAAIQMHRTKKAQAEKRQ
;
A
#
# COMPACT_ATOMS: atom_id res chain seq x y z
N MET A 1 -17.73 -4.20 -50.46
CA MET A 1 -17.51 -4.01 -49.02
C MET A 1 -18.21 -2.71 -48.65
N THR A 2 -19.23 -2.79 -47.80
CA THR A 2 -19.96 -1.60 -47.38
C THR A 2 -19.12 -0.85 -46.34
N PRO A 3 -19.20 0.48 -46.21
CA PRO A 3 -18.40 1.25 -45.25
C PRO A 3 -18.60 0.77 -43.80
N SER A 4 -19.76 0.19 -43.50
CA SER A 4 -20.08 -0.45 -42.23
C SER A 4 -19.17 -1.64 -41.91
N ASP A 5 -18.76 -2.42 -42.92
CA ASP A 5 -17.90 -3.58 -42.75
C ASP A 5 -16.48 -3.17 -42.30
N LEU A 6 -15.94 -2.08 -42.87
CA LEU A 6 -14.61 -1.57 -42.54
C LEU A 6 -14.55 -0.97 -41.13
N ILE A 7 -15.60 -0.26 -40.70
CA ILE A 7 -15.71 0.23 -39.32
C ILE A 7 -15.77 -0.96 -38.35
N SER A 8 -16.52 -2.02 -38.69
CA SER A 8 -16.65 -3.21 -37.86
C SER A 8 -15.32 -3.97 -37.74
N GLU A 9 -14.59 -4.15 -38.84
CA GLU A 9 -13.25 -4.76 -38.84
C GLU A 9 -12.24 -3.93 -38.05
N GLY A 10 -12.19 -2.62 -38.28
CA GLY A 10 -11.30 -1.71 -37.56
C GLY A 10 -11.58 -1.69 -36.05
N SER A 11 -12.85 -1.72 -35.65
CA SER A 11 -13.23 -1.78 -34.24
C SER A 11 -12.79 -3.07 -33.56
N SER A 12 -12.92 -4.21 -34.25
CA SER A 12 -12.46 -5.50 -33.77
C SER A 12 -10.94 -5.50 -33.60
N LEU A 13 -10.21 -5.01 -34.60
CA LEU A 13 -8.74 -4.89 -34.56
C LEU A 13 -8.28 -4.01 -33.39
N MET A 14 -8.93 -2.87 -33.17
CA MET A 14 -8.59 -1.94 -32.10
C MET A 14 -8.88 -2.52 -30.71
N LEU A 15 -10.01 -3.21 -30.56
CA LEU A 15 -10.38 -3.88 -29.31
C LEU A 15 -9.41 -5.02 -28.98
N PHE A 16 -9.03 -5.83 -29.97
CA PHE A 16 -8.04 -6.89 -29.78
C PHE A 16 -6.65 -6.33 -29.46
N GLY A 17 -6.19 -5.31 -30.19
CA GLY A 17 -4.88 -4.69 -29.96
C GLY A 17 -4.78 -4.02 -28.59
N MET A 18 -5.78 -3.19 -28.24
CA MET A 18 -5.82 -2.50 -26.96
C MET A 18 -6.06 -3.46 -25.79
N GLY A 19 -6.92 -4.47 -25.98
CA GLY A 19 -7.22 -5.50 -24.98
C GLY A 19 -6.03 -6.41 -24.70
N PHE A 20 -5.29 -6.83 -25.72
CA PHE A 20 -4.10 -7.66 -25.53
C PHE A 20 -3.00 -6.91 -24.78
N VAL A 21 -2.75 -5.64 -25.13
CA VAL A 21 -1.79 -4.80 -24.39
C VAL A 21 -2.23 -4.61 -22.94
N PHE A 22 -3.51 -4.33 -22.69
CA PHE A 22 -4.03 -4.21 -21.33
C PHE A 22 -3.85 -5.49 -20.52
N LEU A 23 -4.18 -6.64 -21.10
CA LEU A 23 -4.03 -7.95 -20.47
C LEU A 23 -2.56 -8.26 -20.19
N PHE A 24 -1.67 -7.97 -21.14
CA PHE A 24 -0.23 -8.15 -21.02
C PHE A 24 0.37 -7.29 -19.90
N LEU A 25 0.01 -6.00 -19.84
CA LEU A 25 0.45 -5.10 -18.77
C LEU A 25 -0.10 -5.55 -17.41
N THR A 26 -1.37 -5.95 -17.35
CA THR A 26 -1.98 -6.47 -16.11
C THR A 26 -1.23 -7.71 -15.62
N LEU A 27 -0.90 -8.63 -16.53
CA LEU A 27 -0.13 -9.84 -16.21
C LEU A 27 1.28 -9.49 -15.75
N LEU A 28 1.98 -8.58 -16.43
CA LEU A 28 3.30 -8.08 -16.01
C LEU A 28 3.26 -7.46 -14.61
N VAL A 29 2.26 -6.62 -14.33
CA VAL A 29 2.06 -6.00 -13.02
C VAL A 29 1.78 -7.08 -11.97
N LEU A 30 0.98 -8.09 -12.28
CA LEU A 30 0.66 -9.17 -11.36
C LEU A 30 1.90 -10.02 -11.02
N VAL A 31 2.70 -10.38 -12.02
CA VAL A 31 3.98 -11.09 -11.81
C VAL A 31 4.95 -10.25 -10.99
N THR A 32 5.08 -8.96 -11.30
CA THR A 32 5.97 -8.05 -10.56
C THR A 32 5.48 -7.83 -9.12
N SER A 33 4.16 -7.76 -8.92
CA SER A 33 3.55 -7.67 -7.59
C SER A 33 3.74 -8.96 -6.79
N LEU A 34 3.67 -10.12 -7.46
CA LEU A 34 3.95 -11.41 -6.84
C LEU A 34 5.42 -11.50 -6.43
N MET A 35 6.35 -11.09 -7.29
CA MET A 35 7.75 -10.92 -6.93
C MET A 35 7.90 -9.99 -5.72
N SER A 36 7.22 -8.84 -5.69
CA SER A 36 7.26 -7.93 -4.55
C SER A 36 6.75 -8.58 -3.26
N LYS A 37 5.66 -9.36 -3.29
CA LYS A 37 5.14 -10.08 -2.11
C LYS A 37 6.04 -11.22 -1.68
N ILE A 38 6.65 -11.93 -2.63
CA ILE A 38 7.60 -13.01 -2.35
C ILE A 38 8.83 -12.40 -1.68
N ILE A 39 9.38 -11.31 -2.21
CA ILE A 39 10.53 -10.63 -1.63
C ILE A 39 10.20 -10.16 -0.21
N ASP A 40 9.07 -9.48 0.01
CA ASP A 40 8.65 -9.01 1.35
C ASP A 40 8.41 -10.17 2.35
N ARG A 41 7.91 -11.32 1.86
CA ARG A 41 7.63 -12.51 2.69
C ARG A 41 8.89 -13.32 3.03
N TYR A 42 9.79 -13.51 2.07
CA TYR A 42 10.94 -14.42 2.18
C TYR A 42 12.25 -13.69 2.53
N PHE A 43 12.42 -12.45 2.06
CA PHE A 43 13.48 -11.55 2.46
C PHE A 43 12.94 -10.55 3.48
N GLN A 44 12.32 -11.06 4.56
CA GLN A 44 12.23 -10.30 5.81
C GLN A 44 13.64 -10.14 6.37
N GLU A 45 14.43 -9.32 5.70
CA GLU A 45 15.46 -8.57 6.37
C GLU A 45 14.73 -7.84 7.50
N PRO A 46 15.14 -8.01 8.77
CA PRO A 46 14.56 -7.28 9.87
C PRO A 46 14.86 -5.81 9.64
N VAL A 47 14.03 -5.14 8.85
CA VAL A 47 14.02 -3.71 8.73
C VAL A 47 13.66 -3.27 10.13
N PRO A 48 14.58 -2.62 10.87
CA PRO A 48 14.29 -2.19 12.22
C PRO A 48 13.00 -1.37 12.15
N SER A 49 12.02 -1.76 12.96
CA SER A 49 10.73 -1.08 13.10
C SER A 49 10.96 0.43 13.18
N GLY A 50 10.80 1.14 12.06
CA GLY A 50 11.24 2.53 11.98
C GLY A 50 11.44 3.14 10.59
N ALA A 51 11.55 2.35 9.52
CA ALA A 51 11.55 2.90 8.17
C ALA A 51 10.10 2.91 7.63
N PRO A 52 9.47 4.07 7.39
CA PRO A 52 8.18 4.09 6.70
C PRO A 52 8.42 3.54 5.30
N ALA A 53 7.75 2.43 4.97
CA ALA A 53 7.72 1.93 3.59
C ALA A 53 7.35 3.09 2.66
N PRO A 54 7.92 3.20 1.44
CA PRO A 54 7.46 4.17 0.47
C PRO A 54 6.05 3.76 0.07
N ASN A 55 5.09 4.29 0.82
CA ASN A 55 3.68 4.17 0.57
C ASN A 55 3.49 4.80 -0.81
N ARG A 56 3.29 3.96 -1.83
CA ARG A 56 2.86 4.45 -3.14
C ARG A 56 1.61 5.24 -2.86
N THR A 57 1.71 6.55 -3.04
CA THR A 57 0.68 7.53 -2.77
C THR A 57 -0.56 7.19 -3.60
N SER A 58 -1.40 6.30 -3.07
CA SER A 58 -2.80 6.30 -3.43
C SER A 58 -3.36 7.51 -2.73
N ILE A 59 -3.63 8.55 -3.50
CA ILE A 59 -4.43 9.69 -3.11
C ILE A 59 -5.82 9.11 -2.80
N ASN A 60 -6.03 8.65 -1.57
CA ASN A 60 -7.34 8.36 -1.07
C ASN A 60 -7.48 8.99 0.30
N ASN A 61 -8.31 10.02 0.30
CA ASN A 61 -8.82 10.74 1.45
C ASN A 61 -9.74 9.79 2.24
N GLN A 62 -9.16 8.76 2.89
CA GLN A 62 -9.92 7.71 3.55
C GLN A 62 -10.09 8.05 5.05
N PRO A 63 -11.32 7.98 5.59
CA PRO A 63 -11.57 8.30 6.99
C PRO A 63 -10.87 7.29 7.89
N VAL A 64 -10.09 7.80 8.85
CA VAL A 64 -9.45 7.00 9.90
C VAL A 64 -10.50 6.12 10.57
N SER A 65 -10.34 4.79 10.45
CA SER A 65 -11.25 3.84 11.08
C SER A 65 -11.17 4.00 12.59
N SER A 66 -12.29 3.97 13.29
CA SER A 66 -12.39 4.21 14.74
C SER A 66 -11.51 3.26 15.58
N ASN A 67 -11.16 2.08 15.05
CA ASN A 67 -10.21 1.15 15.69
C ASN A 67 -8.76 1.67 15.68
N ASP A 68 -8.30 2.27 14.59
CA ASP A 68 -6.94 2.84 14.52
C ASP A 68 -6.81 4.03 15.49
N GLN A 69 -7.88 4.81 15.64
CA GLN A 69 -7.89 5.90 16.61
C GLN A 69 -7.81 5.39 18.05
N GLY A 70 -8.46 4.26 18.37
CA GLY A 70 -8.36 3.64 19.69
C GLY A 70 -6.95 3.15 20.00
N GLU A 71 -6.28 2.50 19.04
CA GLU A 71 -4.90 2.03 19.19
C GLU A 71 -3.92 3.20 19.30
N LEU A 72 -4.08 4.23 18.47
CA LEU A 72 -3.27 5.45 18.55
C LEU A 72 -3.41 6.14 19.90
N VAL A 73 -4.64 6.28 20.41
CA VAL A 73 -4.88 6.89 21.74
C VAL A 73 -4.28 6.03 22.86
N ALA A 74 -4.38 4.70 22.77
CA ALA A 74 -3.78 3.80 23.76
C ALA A 74 -2.25 3.90 23.76
N ALA A 75 -1.61 3.93 22.59
CA ALA A 75 -0.16 4.08 22.46
C ALA A 75 0.33 5.44 23.00
N ILE A 76 -0.37 6.54 22.68
CA ILE A 76 -0.06 7.88 23.19
C ILE A 76 -0.23 7.92 24.71
N SER A 77 -1.31 7.34 25.24
CA SER A 77 -1.58 7.31 26.68
C SER A 77 -0.52 6.49 27.44
N ALA A 78 -0.09 5.35 26.89
CA ALA A 78 0.99 4.55 27.45
C ALA A 78 2.33 5.31 27.47
N ALA A 79 2.63 6.04 26.39
CA ALA A 79 3.84 6.86 26.30
C ALA A 79 3.86 7.99 27.34
N ILE A 80 2.72 8.67 27.55
CA ILE A 80 2.59 9.73 28.58
C ILE A 80 2.74 9.15 29.99
N GLN A 81 2.10 8.01 30.27
CA GLN A 81 2.20 7.33 31.56
C GLN A 81 3.67 6.97 31.88
N MET A 82 4.39 6.41 30.90
CA MET A 82 5.80 6.05 31.04
C MET A 82 6.69 7.27 31.24
N HIS A 83 6.41 8.39 30.57
CA HIS A 83 7.16 9.63 30.75
C HIS A 83 6.98 10.21 32.16
N ARG A 84 5.76 10.17 32.70
CA ARG A 84 5.45 10.64 34.06
C ARG A 84 6.13 9.78 35.13
N THR A 85 6.11 8.46 34.99
CA THR A 85 6.78 7.55 35.92
C THR A 85 8.30 7.67 35.84
N LYS A 86 8.87 7.86 34.64
CA LYS A 86 10.30 8.19 34.48
C LYS A 86 10.68 9.52 35.15
N LYS A 87 9.85 10.56 35.03
CA LYS A 87 10.11 11.86 35.70
C LYS A 87 10.06 11.73 37.23
N ALA A 88 9.09 10.98 37.77
CA ALA A 88 9.01 10.71 39.21
C ALA A 88 10.17 9.83 39.73
N GLN A 89 10.69 8.91 38.91
CA GLN A 89 11.88 8.12 39.25
C GLN A 89 13.18 8.93 39.19
N ALA A 90 13.27 9.94 38.32
CA ALA A 90 14.42 10.84 38.26
C ALA A 90 14.54 11.73 39.51
N GLU A 91 13.41 12.11 40.11
CA GLU A 91 13.37 12.90 41.36
C GLU A 91 13.71 12.06 42.59
N LYS A 92 13.39 10.76 42.59
CA LYS A 92 13.69 9.83 43.70
C LYS A 92 15.14 9.31 43.72
N ARG A 93 15.97 9.72 42.75
CA ARG A 93 17.40 9.38 42.65
C ARG A 93 18.32 10.54 43.06
N GLN A 94 17.76 11.68 43.49
CA GLN A 94 18.46 12.74 44.22
C GLN A 94 18.21 12.59 45.72
#